data_AF-A0A9D4LYI1-F1
#
_entry.id   AF-A0A9D4LYI1-F1
#
_cell.length_a   1.000
_cell.length_b   1.000
_cell.length_c   1.000
_cell.angle_alpha   90.00
_cell.angle_beta   90.00
_cell.angle_gamma   90.00
#
_symmetry.space_group_name_H-M   'P 1'
#
loop_
_entity.id
_entity.type
_entity.pdbx_description
1 polymer ?
#
loop_
_entity_poly.entity_id
_entity_poly.type
_entity_poly.pdbx_seq_one_letter_code
_entity_poly.pdbx_strand_id
1 'polypeptide(L)'
;MERYLLQPTKSVHIHVSHQRKKGVSTPLFMNNDEIPSVQRAIHLDIIRTDSMLNNQKANVDENLKKARRKAYSIFGSGYKGQAGLNVLSIIHLYKSYVLPVLLYGLELLLPPERIINCLEAFQIKFVKEILRLPDNTANAAVYLLSGLLPIEAQIHIQALTFLHTICSQDRNSIEWALLERQISFKSVDSSSWFIQVQHIMWKYELGTVADLADNTPKEGKMEDTCTQGGS
;
A
#
# COMPACT_ATOMS: atom_id res chain seq x y z
N MET A 1 -18.69 -26.45 -7.88
CA MET A 1 -17.57 -25.49 -8.05
C MET A 1 -17.52 -25.10 -9.52
N GLU A 2 -18.19 -24.02 -9.90
CA GLU A 2 -18.00 -23.43 -11.22
C GLU A 2 -16.59 -22.86 -11.28
N ARG A 3 -15.72 -23.49 -12.07
CA ARG A 3 -14.39 -22.96 -12.32
C ARG A 3 -14.57 -21.69 -13.15
N TYR A 4 -14.07 -20.56 -12.66
CA TYR A 4 -14.07 -19.31 -13.42
C TYR A 4 -13.40 -19.55 -14.79
N LEU A 5 -14.19 -19.55 -15.86
CA LEU A 5 -13.66 -19.60 -17.21
C LEU A 5 -13.03 -18.24 -17.50
N LEU A 6 -11.70 -18.23 -17.64
CA LEU A 6 -10.96 -17.03 -18.03
C LEU A 6 -11.47 -16.56 -19.38
N GLN A 7 -11.91 -15.31 -19.46
CA GLN A 7 -12.37 -14.70 -20.71
C GLN A 7 -11.16 -14.12 -21.45
N PRO A 8 -10.79 -14.68 -22.63
CA PRO A 8 -9.63 -14.19 -23.38
C PRO A 8 -9.81 -12.74 -23.82
N THR A 9 -11.03 -12.31 -24.13
CA THR A 9 -11.35 -10.93 -24.54
C THR A 9 -11.09 -9.86 -23.48
N LYS A 10 -11.10 -10.22 -22.19
CA LYS A 10 -10.77 -9.31 -21.08
C LYS A 10 -9.36 -9.50 -20.55
N SER A 11 -8.66 -10.51 -21.05
CA SER A 11 -7.30 -10.83 -20.65
C SER A 11 -6.35 -10.03 -21.52
N VAL A 12 -5.31 -9.48 -20.90
CA VAL A 12 -4.25 -8.75 -21.58
C VAL A 12 -2.92 -9.21 -20.99
N HIS A 13 -1.87 -9.32 -21.80
CA HIS A 13 -0.53 -9.59 -21.28
C HIS A 13 0.38 -8.39 -21.45
N ILE A 14 1.27 -8.20 -20.49
CA ILE A 14 2.30 -7.18 -20.51
C ILE A 14 3.65 -7.89 -20.54
N HIS A 15 4.51 -7.51 -21.46
CA HIS A 15 5.88 -7.97 -21.47
C HIS A 15 6.69 -7.25 -20.39
N VAL A 16 6.97 -7.94 -19.28
CA VAL A 16 7.84 -7.45 -18.22
C VAL A 16 9.29 -7.78 -18.58
N SER A 17 10.04 -6.77 -19.01
CA SER A 17 11.45 -6.94 -19.38
C SER A 17 12.32 -6.92 -18.12
N HIS A 18 12.82 -8.08 -17.70
CA HIS A 18 13.74 -8.17 -16.57
C HIS A 18 15.22 -8.17 -16.97
N GLN A 19 15.52 -8.35 -18.27
CA GLN A 19 16.87 -8.25 -18.82
C GLN A 19 16.83 -7.59 -20.20
N ARG A 20 17.83 -6.78 -20.52
CA ARG A 20 18.05 -6.03 -21.78
C ARG A 20 18.04 -6.86 -23.08
N LYS A 21 17.64 -8.13 -23.06
CA LYS A 21 17.40 -8.90 -24.29
C LYS A 21 16.01 -8.53 -24.78
N LYS A 22 15.94 -7.87 -25.95
CA LYS A 22 14.72 -7.73 -26.76
C LYS A 22 14.21 -9.15 -27.06
N GLY A 23 13.40 -9.69 -26.15
CA GLY A 23 12.72 -10.95 -26.34
C GLY A 23 11.76 -10.80 -27.50
N VAL A 24 11.87 -11.69 -28.47
CA VAL A 24 10.88 -11.83 -29.55
C VAL A 24 9.52 -11.99 -28.87
N SER A 25 8.58 -11.10 -29.18
CA SER A 25 7.21 -11.16 -28.67
C SER A 25 6.54 -12.39 -29.25
N THR A 26 6.61 -13.51 -28.55
CA THR A 26 5.83 -14.70 -28.91
C THR A 26 4.37 -14.44 -28.57
N PRO A 27 3.44 -14.57 -29.54
CA PRO A 27 2.02 -14.41 -29.29
C PRO A 27 1.58 -15.44 -28.23
N LEU A 28 0.78 -14.99 -27.27
CA LEU A 28 0.32 -15.81 -26.16
C LEU A 28 -1.15 -16.16 -26.43
N PHE A 29 -1.46 -17.46 -26.45
CA PHE A 29 -2.80 -17.94 -26.77
C PHE A 29 -3.50 -18.47 -25.52
N MET A 30 -4.79 -18.20 -25.41
CA MET A 30 -5.67 -18.76 -24.38
C MET A 30 -6.94 -19.25 -25.06
N ASN A 31 -7.24 -20.55 -24.92
CA ASN A 31 -8.39 -21.19 -25.59
C ASN A 31 -8.39 -21.00 -27.12
N ASN A 32 -7.21 -21.05 -27.76
CA ASN A 32 -6.99 -20.77 -29.19
C ASN A 32 -7.21 -19.31 -29.64
N ASP A 33 -7.58 -18.40 -28.73
CA ASP A 33 -7.65 -16.97 -29.01
C ASP A 33 -6.32 -16.30 -28.64
N GLU A 34 -5.84 -15.40 -29.49
CA GLU A 34 -4.64 -14.59 -29.20
C GLU A 34 -4.96 -13.52 -28.16
N ILE A 35 -4.16 -13.47 -27.09
CA ILE A 35 -4.26 -12.43 -26.08
C ILE A 35 -3.55 -11.16 -26.60
N PRO A 36 -4.21 -9.99 -26.55
CA PRO A 36 -3.58 -8.75 -26.98
C PRO A 36 -2.44 -8.34 -26.04
N SER A 37 -1.30 -8.03 -26.65
CA SER A 37 -0.14 -7.47 -25.96
C SER A 37 -0.34 -5.97 -25.71
N VAL A 38 -0.27 -5.56 -24.45
CA VAL A 38 -0.41 -4.14 -24.05
C VAL A 38 0.79 -3.69 -23.22
N GLN A 39 1.17 -2.42 -23.35
CA GLN A 39 2.25 -1.83 -22.52
C GLN A 39 1.77 -1.47 -21.10
N ARG A 40 0.47 -1.25 -20.95
CA ARG A 40 -0.17 -0.81 -19.71
C ARG A 40 -1.51 -1.51 -19.55
N ALA A 41 -1.75 -2.07 -18.37
CA ALA A 41 -3.05 -2.61 -17.98
C ALA A 41 -3.47 -2.06 -16.62
N ILE A 42 -4.77 -1.99 -16.36
CA ILE A 42 -5.31 -1.63 -15.06
C ILE A 42 -5.99 -2.87 -14.49
N HIS A 43 -5.60 -3.27 -13.28
CA HIS A 43 -6.22 -4.38 -12.57
C HIS A 43 -6.45 -3.98 -11.13
N LEU A 44 -7.71 -4.00 -10.68
CA LEU A 44 -8.11 -3.57 -9.33
C LEU A 44 -7.60 -2.17 -8.97
N ASP A 45 -7.75 -1.22 -9.90
CA ASP A 45 -7.24 0.15 -9.81
C ASP A 45 -5.71 0.30 -9.74
N ILE A 46 -4.95 -0.80 -9.82
CA ILE A 46 -3.49 -0.79 -9.86
C ILE A 46 -3.03 -0.83 -11.33
N ILE A 47 -2.25 0.17 -11.72
CA ILE A 47 -1.66 0.27 -13.04
C ILE A 47 -0.45 -0.67 -13.11
N ARG A 48 -0.44 -1.59 -14.06
CA ARG A 48 0.70 -2.46 -14.36
C ARG A 48 1.35 -1.98 -15.66
N THR A 49 2.67 -1.86 -15.65
CA THR A 49 3.49 -1.45 -16.81
C THR A 49 4.65 -2.41 -17.03
N ASP A 50 5.37 -2.21 -18.11
CA ASP A 50 6.58 -2.93 -18.52
C ASP A 50 7.70 -2.98 -17.46
N SER A 51 7.86 -1.90 -16.69
CA SER A 51 8.88 -1.72 -15.66
C SER A 51 8.29 -1.45 -14.27
N MET A 52 8.92 -1.99 -13.22
CA MET A 52 8.50 -1.80 -11.82
C MET A 52 8.57 -0.34 -11.38
N LEU A 53 9.60 0.41 -11.78
CA LEU A 53 9.73 1.82 -11.42
C LEU A 53 8.64 2.68 -12.09
N ASN A 54 8.34 2.39 -13.36
CA ASN A 54 7.27 3.06 -14.09
C ASN A 54 5.91 2.76 -13.47
N ASN A 55 5.71 1.51 -13.03
CA ASN A 55 4.51 1.05 -12.35
C ASN A 55 4.31 1.82 -11.04
N GLN A 56 5.32 1.86 -10.17
CA GLN A 56 5.26 2.60 -8.91
C GLN A 56 4.97 4.08 -9.13
N LYS A 57 5.67 4.73 -10.08
CA LYS A 57 5.45 6.14 -10.39
C LYS A 57 4.03 6.40 -10.93
N ALA A 58 3.55 5.57 -11.85
CA ALA A 58 2.23 5.72 -12.43
C ALA A 58 1.10 5.58 -11.39
N ASN A 59 1.23 4.63 -10.46
CA ASN A 59 0.26 4.46 -9.38
C ASN A 59 0.28 5.63 -8.40
N VAL A 60 1.47 6.09 -8.00
CA VAL A 60 1.63 7.23 -7.10
C VAL A 60 1.06 8.51 -7.72
N ASP A 61 1.34 8.77 -9.00
CA ASP A 61 0.79 9.93 -9.72
C ASP A 61 -0.73 9.87 -9.82
N GLU A 62 -1.31 8.69 -10.04
CA GLU A 62 -2.76 8.50 -10.11
C GLU A 62 -3.42 8.65 -8.73
N ASN A 63 -2.85 8.05 -7.69
CA ASN A 63 -3.30 8.21 -6.31
C ASN A 63 -3.25 9.68 -5.89
N LEU A 64 -2.18 10.40 -6.23
CA LEU A 64 -2.05 11.84 -5.96
C LEU A 64 -3.16 12.65 -6.64
N LYS A 65 -3.49 12.34 -7.90
CA LYS A 65 -4.60 13.00 -8.62
C LYS A 65 -5.94 12.70 -7.96
N LYS A 66 -6.22 11.44 -7.63
CA LYS A 66 -7.45 11.01 -6.95
C LYS A 66 -7.58 11.67 -5.58
N ALA A 67 -6.50 11.67 -4.78
CA ALA A 67 -6.45 12.28 -3.46
C ALA A 67 -6.65 13.80 -3.52
N ARG A 68 -6.01 14.50 -4.47
CA ARG A 68 -6.24 15.94 -4.69
C ARG A 68 -7.70 16.24 -4.98
N ARG A 69 -8.32 15.51 -5.92
CA ARG A 69 -9.75 15.70 -6.24
C ARG A 69 -10.63 15.45 -5.02
N LYS A 70 -10.36 14.37 -4.27
CA LYS A 70 -11.11 14.05 -3.06
C LYS A 70 -10.98 15.15 -2.01
N ALA A 71 -9.78 15.68 -1.83
CA ALA A 71 -9.54 16.69 -0.83
C ALA A 71 -10.18 18.03 -1.21
N TYR A 72 -10.11 18.47 -2.47
CA TYR A 72 -10.84 19.65 -2.94
C TYR A 72 -12.37 19.50 -2.82
N SER A 73 -12.89 18.29 -3.02
CA SER A 73 -14.32 18.01 -2.79
C SER A 73 -14.72 18.18 -1.31
N ILE A 74 -13.82 17.86 -0.37
CA ILE A 74 -14.05 18.06 1.07
C ILE A 74 -13.90 19.55 1.43
N PHE A 75 -13.04 20.28 0.73
CA PHE A 75 -12.81 21.70 1.00
C PHE A 75 -13.87 22.64 0.48
N GLY A 76 -14.50 22.29 -0.65
CA GLY A 76 -15.58 23.10 -1.23
C GLY A 76 -16.77 23.30 -0.29
N SER A 77 -16.94 22.43 0.72
CA SER A 77 -18.09 22.45 1.63
C SER A 77 -17.92 23.25 2.93
N GLY A 78 -16.80 23.96 3.17
CA GLY A 78 -16.72 24.84 4.36
C GLY A 78 -15.34 25.23 4.89
N TYR A 79 -14.30 25.26 4.05
CA TYR A 79 -12.93 25.45 4.54
C TYR A 79 -12.49 26.90 4.79
N LYS A 80 -13.08 27.85 4.06
CA LYS A 80 -12.68 29.26 4.07
C LYS A 80 -13.82 30.10 4.64
N GLY A 81 -13.70 30.54 5.89
CA GLY A 81 -14.64 31.50 6.48
C GLY A 81 -14.72 31.46 8.01
N GLN A 82 -15.57 32.32 8.57
CA GLN A 82 -15.89 32.42 10.00
C GLN A 82 -16.77 31.26 10.53
N ALA A 83 -17.29 30.39 9.64
CA ALA A 83 -18.13 29.24 9.97
C ALA A 83 -17.51 27.90 9.52
N GLY A 84 -16.17 27.83 9.48
CA GLY A 84 -15.47 26.62 9.05
C GLY A 84 -15.51 25.49 10.08
N LEU A 85 -15.26 24.26 9.61
CA LEU A 85 -15.10 23.10 10.49
C LEU A 85 -13.90 23.28 11.43
N ASN A 86 -13.99 22.67 12.61
CA ASN A 86 -12.85 22.58 13.53
C ASN A 86 -11.67 21.88 12.83
N VAL A 87 -10.44 22.38 13.05
CA VAL A 87 -9.18 21.79 12.60
C VAL A 87 -9.12 20.29 12.88
N LEU A 88 -9.52 19.86 14.07
CA LEU A 88 -9.52 18.44 14.44
C LEU A 88 -10.47 17.61 13.56
N SER A 89 -11.66 18.15 13.28
CA SER A 89 -12.64 17.52 12.38
C SER A 89 -12.08 17.42 10.96
N ILE A 90 -11.40 18.46 10.48
CA ILE A 90 -10.77 18.45 9.16
C ILE A 90 -9.65 17.41 9.08
N ILE A 91 -8.77 17.35 10.08
CA ILE A 91 -7.69 16.35 10.13
C ILE A 91 -8.29 14.95 10.15
N HIS A 92 -9.40 14.76 10.89
CA HIS A 92 -10.12 13.50 10.88
C HIS A 92 -10.69 13.19 9.48
N LEU A 93 -11.33 14.14 8.79
CA LEU A 93 -11.80 13.96 7.41
C LEU A 93 -10.66 13.61 6.45
N TYR A 94 -9.49 14.23 6.62
CA TYR A 94 -8.30 13.89 5.85
C TYR A 94 -7.89 12.43 6.07
N LYS A 95 -7.75 12.01 7.34
CA LYS A 95 -7.41 10.64 7.73
C LYS A 95 -8.42 9.62 7.20
N SER A 96 -9.71 9.94 7.21
CA SER A 96 -10.79 9.01 6.83
C SER A 96 -11.04 8.93 5.32
N TYR A 97 -10.81 10.00 4.56
CA TYR A 97 -11.21 10.05 3.14
C TYR A 97 -10.08 10.30 2.15
N VAL A 98 -9.09 11.11 2.51
CA VAL A 98 -8.02 11.50 1.58
C VAL A 98 -6.85 10.52 1.69
N LEU A 99 -6.47 10.21 2.94
CA LEU A 99 -5.33 9.37 3.23
C LEU A 99 -5.47 7.94 2.68
N PRO A 100 -6.63 7.25 2.77
CA PRO A 100 -6.77 5.92 2.20
C PRO A 100 -6.62 5.93 0.67
N VAL A 101 -7.11 6.99 0.00
CA VAL A 101 -6.98 7.15 -1.46
C VAL A 101 -5.53 7.42 -1.86
N LEU A 102 -4.79 8.16 -1.02
CA LEU A 102 -3.39 8.48 -1.26
C LEU A 102 -2.49 7.23 -1.14
N LEU A 103 -2.78 6.37 -0.15
CA LEU A 103 -1.96 5.22 0.19
C LEU A 103 -2.36 3.92 -0.51
N TYR A 104 -3.51 3.88 -1.18
CA TYR A 104 -4.04 2.67 -1.79
C TYR A 104 -3.02 1.91 -2.65
N GLY A 105 -2.75 0.65 -2.28
CA GLY A 105 -1.87 -0.26 -3.01
C GLY A 105 -0.37 0.00 -2.82
N LEU A 106 0.02 1.03 -2.05
CA LEU A 106 1.44 1.33 -1.79
C LEU A 106 2.05 0.35 -0.79
N GLU A 107 1.24 -0.26 0.07
CA GLU A 107 1.63 -1.34 0.97
C GLU A 107 2.15 -2.58 0.21
N LEU A 108 1.66 -2.80 -1.01
CA LEU A 108 2.10 -3.89 -1.90
C LEU A 108 3.29 -3.49 -2.77
N LEU A 109 3.36 -2.21 -3.16
CA LEU A 109 4.37 -1.72 -4.10
C LEU A 109 5.67 -1.31 -3.43
N LEU A 110 5.62 -0.90 -2.16
CA LEU A 110 6.76 -0.39 -1.37
C LEU A 110 7.67 0.53 -2.19
N PRO A 111 7.18 1.72 -2.59
CA PRO A 111 7.92 2.61 -3.47
C PRO A 111 9.21 3.12 -2.82
N PRO A 112 10.26 3.43 -3.60
CA PRO A 112 11.49 4.02 -3.08
C PRO A 112 11.25 5.42 -2.51
N GLU A 113 12.14 5.84 -1.61
CA GLU A 113 12.07 7.11 -0.89
C GLU A 113 11.81 8.33 -1.79
N ARG A 114 12.45 8.38 -2.97
CA ARG A 114 12.25 9.49 -3.94
C ARG A 114 10.78 9.68 -4.33
N ILE A 115 10.03 8.60 -4.46
CA ILE A 115 8.62 8.60 -4.84
C ILE A 115 7.75 8.90 -3.60
N ILE A 116 8.12 8.36 -2.44
CA ILE A 116 7.47 8.67 -1.15
C ILE A 116 7.54 10.17 -0.85
N ASN A 117 8.66 10.82 -1.13
CA ASN A 117 8.85 12.26 -0.93
C ASN A 117 7.83 13.12 -1.70
N CYS A 118 7.31 12.65 -2.84
CA CYS A 118 6.25 13.35 -3.57
C CYS A 118 4.91 13.31 -2.83
N LEU A 119 4.57 12.17 -2.22
CA LEU A 119 3.37 12.00 -1.40
C LEU A 119 3.49 12.79 -0.09
N GLU A 120 4.67 12.75 0.52
CA GLU A 120 5.01 13.49 1.73
C GLU A 120 4.84 15.00 1.52
N ALA A 121 5.38 15.53 0.41
CA ALA A 121 5.22 16.95 0.05
C ALA A 121 3.75 17.35 -0.10
N PHE A 122 2.90 16.46 -0.63
CA PHE A 122 1.47 16.69 -0.71
C PHE A 122 0.82 16.73 0.67
N GLN A 123 1.09 15.74 1.55
CA GLN A 123 0.57 15.72 2.91
C GLN A 123 1.00 16.97 3.70
N ILE A 124 2.27 17.34 3.66
CA ILE A 124 2.78 18.48 4.43
C ILE A 124 2.16 19.79 3.95
N LYS A 125 2.12 20.01 2.62
CA LYS A 125 1.47 21.20 2.06
C LYS A 125 0.00 21.26 2.50
N PHE A 126 -0.69 20.13 2.42
CA PHE A 126 -2.07 20.01 2.82
C PHE A 126 -2.28 20.37 4.29
N VAL A 127 -1.49 19.77 5.19
CA VAL A 127 -1.58 19.97 6.64
C VAL A 127 -1.26 21.41 7.03
N LYS A 128 -0.25 22.03 6.39
CA LYS A 128 0.06 23.46 6.58
C LYS A 128 -1.13 24.35 6.22
N GLU A 129 -1.82 24.07 5.11
CA GLU A 129 -3.03 24.79 4.72
C GLU A 129 -4.17 24.62 5.75
N ILE A 130 -4.32 23.42 6.35
CA ILE A 130 -5.31 23.18 7.43
C ILE A 130 -5.01 24.01 8.67
N LEU A 131 -3.77 23.96 9.12
CA LEU A 131 -3.32 24.60 10.35
C LEU A 131 -3.07 26.11 10.16
N ARG A 132 -3.23 26.63 8.94
CA ARG A 132 -2.89 27.99 8.54
C ARG A 132 -1.45 28.35 8.91
N LEU A 133 -0.54 27.39 8.75
CA LEU A 133 0.88 27.56 9.04
C LEU A 133 1.60 28.18 7.85
N PRO A 134 2.62 29.03 8.08
CA PRO A 134 3.51 29.50 7.03
C PRO A 134 4.21 28.37 6.27
N ASP A 135 4.51 28.58 4.98
CA ASP A 135 5.19 27.59 4.14
C ASP A 135 6.58 27.20 4.66
N ASN A 136 7.27 28.11 5.35
CA ASN A 136 8.59 27.89 5.96
C ASN A 136 8.54 27.12 7.29
N THR A 137 7.35 26.74 7.79
CA THR A 137 7.23 25.97 9.03
C THR A 137 7.93 24.62 8.89
N ALA A 138 8.74 24.25 9.87
CA ALA A 138 9.47 22.99 9.89
C ALA A 138 8.51 21.78 9.84
N ASN A 139 8.82 20.79 9.00
CA ASN A 139 7.97 19.61 8.80
C ASN A 139 7.72 18.83 10.10
N ALA A 140 8.72 18.74 10.98
CA ALA A 140 8.58 18.11 12.29
C ALA A 140 7.51 18.79 13.16
N ALA A 141 7.45 20.13 13.14
CA ALA A 141 6.41 20.88 13.86
C ALA A 141 5.02 20.65 13.27
N VAL A 142 4.91 20.53 11.94
CA VAL A 142 3.65 20.19 11.26
C VAL A 142 3.13 18.83 11.73
N TYR A 143 4.01 17.83 11.85
CA TYR A 143 3.63 16.51 12.36
C TYR A 143 3.23 16.53 13.83
N LEU A 144 4.00 17.23 14.66
CA LEU A 144 3.71 17.37 16.07
C LEU A 144 2.34 18.02 16.31
N LEU A 145 2.03 19.10 15.58
CA LEU A 145 0.77 19.84 15.75
C LEU A 145 -0.44 19.10 15.18
N SER A 146 -0.27 18.36 14.09
CA SER A 146 -1.38 17.64 13.44
C SER A 146 -1.65 16.25 14.03
N GLY A 147 -0.69 15.67 14.76
CA GLY A 147 -0.77 14.27 15.20
C GLY A 147 -0.88 13.30 14.01
N LEU A 148 -0.26 13.65 12.88
CA LEU A 148 -0.12 12.79 11.71
C LEU A 148 1.27 12.17 11.69
N LEU A 149 1.35 10.95 11.16
CA LEU A 149 2.62 10.28 10.92
C LEU A 149 3.16 10.67 9.53
N PRO A 150 4.48 10.62 9.30
CA PRO A 150 5.04 10.67 7.94
C PRO A 150 4.43 9.60 7.04
N ILE A 151 4.27 9.87 5.75
CA ILE A 151 3.68 8.94 4.78
C ILE A 151 4.44 7.61 4.76
N GLU A 152 5.77 7.65 4.84
CA GLU A 152 6.59 6.45 4.91
C GLU A 152 6.15 5.53 6.06
N ALA A 153 6.00 6.08 7.26
CA ALA A 153 5.59 5.32 8.44
C ALA A 153 4.17 4.76 8.28
N GLN A 154 3.27 5.49 7.63
CA GLN A 154 1.91 5.00 7.36
C GLN A 154 1.90 3.83 6.37
N ILE A 155 2.71 3.88 5.32
CA ILE A 155 2.89 2.77 4.37
C ILE A 155 3.47 1.56 5.10
N HIS A 156 4.46 1.75 5.97
CA HIS A 156 5.04 0.67 6.77
C HIS A 156 4.01 0.00 7.68
N ILE A 157 3.17 0.77 8.37
CA ILE A 157 2.08 0.23 9.19
C ILE A 157 1.14 -0.62 8.34
N GLN A 158 0.74 -0.16 7.15
CA GLN A 158 -0.15 -0.92 6.27
C GLN A 158 0.52 -2.20 5.74
N ALA A 159 1.79 -2.14 5.36
CA ALA A 159 2.55 -3.30 4.89
C ALA A 159 2.73 -4.36 5.99
N LEU A 160 3.03 -3.94 7.22
CA LEU A 160 3.12 -4.82 8.38
C LEU A 160 1.75 -5.40 8.77
N THR A 161 0.69 -4.60 8.69
CA THR A 161 -0.68 -5.08 8.90
C THR A 161 -1.06 -6.12 7.86
N PHE A 162 -0.70 -5.90 6.59
CA PHE A 162 -0.93 -6.87 5.53
C PHE A 162 -0.14 -8.17 5.74
N LEU A 163 1.12 -8.06 6.17
CA LEU A 163 1.92 -9.23 6.57
C LEU A 163 1.25 -9.99 7.71
N HIS A 164 0.80 -9.30 8.75
CA HIS A 164 0.10 -9.93 9.87
C HIS A 164 -1.15 -10.67 9.40
N THR A 165 -1.95 -10.07 8.52
CA THR A 165 -3.12 -10.75 7.92
C THR A 165 -2.71 -12.05 7.23
N ILE A 166 -1.60 -12.07 6.46
CA ILE A 166 -1.08 -13.30 5.84
C ILE A 166 -0.68 -14.33 6.92
N CYS A 167 0.04 -13.89 7.94
CA CYS A 167 0.53 -14.77 9.01
C CYS A 167 -0.61 -15.33 9.90
N SER A 168 -1.77 -14.69 9.90
CA SER A 168 -2.94 -15.13 10.67
C SER A 168 -3.86 -16.06 9.87
N GLN A 169 -3.62 -16.28 8.56
CA GLN A 169 -4.41 -17.23 7.77
C GLN A 169 -4.09 -18.69 8.09
N ASP A 170 -4.95 -19.60 7.63
CA ASP A 170 -4.69 -21.05 7.71
C ASP A 170 -3.38 -21.40 6.97
N ARG A 171 -2.61 -22.33 7.53
CA ARG A 171 -1.33 -22.78 6.95
C ARG A 171 -1.50 -23.46 5.60
N ASN A 172 -2.71 -23.92 5.26
CA ASN A 172 -3.02 -24.48 3.94
C ASN A 172 -3.40 -23.40 2.91
N SER A 173 -3.43 -22.11 3.28
CA SER A 173 -3.71 -21.03 2.35
C SER A 173 -2.56 -20.85 1.35
N ILE A 174 -2.89 -20.33 0.18
CA ILE A 174 -1.91 -20.08 -0.89
C ILE A 174 -0.94 -18.98 -0.43
N GLU A 175 -1.45 -18.01 0.32
CA GLU A 175 -0.73 -16.90 0.91
C GLU A 175 0.34 -17.40 1.89
N TRP A 176 0.01 -18.37 2.75
CA TRP A 176 0.97 -19.00 3.65
C TRP A 176 2.04 -19.79 2.89
N ALA A 177 1.63 -20.60 1.91
CA ALA A 177 2.58 -21.34 1.09
C ALA A 177 3.54 -20.41 0.31
N LEU A 178 3.05 -19.25 -0.12
CA LEU A 178 3.87 -18.22 -0.75
C LEU A 178 4.84 -17.58 0.25
N LEU A 179 4.39 -17.25 1.46
CA LEU A 179 5.23 -16.73 2.54
C LEU A 179 6.39 -17.69 2.83
N GLU A 180 6.07 -18.95 3.15
CA GLU A 180 7.06 -19.98 3.49
C GLU A 180 8.09 -20.18 2.37
N ARG A 181 7.61 -20.23 1.12
CA ARG A 181 8.48 -20.32 -0.05
C ARG A 181 9.36 -19.08 -0.19
N GLN A 182 8.85 -17.87 -0.05
CA GLN A 182 9.65 -16.67 -0.26
C GLN A 182 10.70 -16.51 0.83
N ILE A 183 10.39 -16.83 2.08
CA ILE A 183 11.36 -16.80 3.19
C ILE A 183 12.45 -17.86 2.99
N SER A 184 12.07 -19.08 2.60
CA SER A 184 13.02 -20.20 2.49
C SER A 184 13.99 -20.05 1.31
N PHE A 185 13.55 -19.45 0.20
CA PHE A 185 14.31 -19.43 -1.05
C PHE A 185 14.98 -18.09 -1.38
N LYS A 186 14.59 -16.97 -0.77
CA LYS A 186 15.12 -15.65 -1.12
C LYS A 186 16.27 -15.25 -0.19
N SER A 187 17.35 -14.76 -0.80
CA SER A 187 18.42 -14.09 -0.05
C SER A 187 17.98 -12.71 0.42
N VAL A 188 18.69 -12.18 1.43
CA VAL A 188 18.48 -10.85 2.01
C VAL A 188 18.64 -9.72 0.97
N ASP A 189 19.41 -9.94 -0.09
CA ASP A 189 19.60 -8.95 -1.16
C ASP A 189 18.53 -9.01 -2.26
N SER A 190 17.49 -9.84 -2.10
CA SER A 190 16.45 -10.01 -3.11
C SER A 190 15.45 -8.85 -3.09
N SER A 191 15.00 -8.40 -4.26
CA SER A 191 13.95 -7.38 -4.41
C SER A 191 12.53 -7.90 -4.11
N SER A 192 12.39 -8.98 -3.34
CA SER A 192 11.09 -9.55 -2.97
C SER A 192 10.37 -8.64 -1.98
N TRP A 193 9.04 -8.59 -2.07
CA TRP A 193 8.23 -7.81 -1.14
C TRP A 193 8.46 -8.24 0.32
N PHE A 194 8.53 -9.55 0.60
CA PHE A 194 8.78 -10.07 1.95
C PHE A 194 10.13 -9.63 2.53
N ILE A 195 11.16 -9.52 1.69
CA ILE A 195 12.48 -9.05 2.11
C ILE A 195 12.45 -7.55 2.40
N GLN A 196 11.73 -6.77 1.58
CA GLN A 196 11.52 -5.35 1.88
C GLN A 196 10.76 -5.14 3.20
N VAL A 197 9.74 -5.96 3.48
CA VAL A 197 9.05 -5.93 4.77
C VAL A 197 9.96 -6.39 5.93
N GLN A 198 10.83 -7.38 5.71
CA GLN A 198 11.83 -7.77 6.70
C GLN A 198 12.79 -6.61 7.05
N HIS A 199 13.19 -5.80 6.06
CA HIS A 199 13.96 -4.57 6.32
C HIS A 199 13.16 -3.54 7.13
N ILE A 200 11.85 -3.42 6.87
CA ILE A 200 10.96 -2.57 7.68
C ILE A 200 10.89 -3.09 9.12
N MET A 201 10.75 -4.41 9.33
CA MET A 201 10.76 -4.99 10.67
C MET A 201 12.07 -4.71 11.42
N TRP A 202 13.22 -4.83 10.73
CA TRP A 202 14.52 -4.46 11.30
C TRP A 202 14.61 -2.98 11.64
N LYS A 203 14.09 -2.10 10.78
CA LYS A 203 14.06 -0.63 11.02
C LYS A 203 13.32 -0.28 12.31
N TYR A 204 12.31 -1.05 12.70
CA TYR A 204 11.50 -0.82 13.90
C TYR A 204 11.78 -1.82 15.03
N GLU A 205 12.84 -2.63 14.92
CA GLU A 205 13.23 -3.60 15.95
C GLU A 205 12.13 -4.63 16.30
N LEU A 206 11.32 -5.02 15.32
CA LEU A 206 10.16 -5.92 15.50
C LEU A 206 10.49 -7.43 15.33
N GLY A 207 11.77 -7.80 15.24
CA GLY A 207 12.22 -9.18 15.02
C GLY A 207 12.18 -9.63 13.56
N THR A 208 11.99 -10.93 13.32
CA THR A 208 11.92 -11.51 11.97
C THR A 208 10.52 -11.93 11.56
N VAL A 209 10.29 -12.03 10.25
CA VAL A 209 9.01 -12.54 9.70
C VAL A 209 8.75 -13.96 10.18
N ALA A 210 9.80 -14.78 10.35
CA ALA A 210 9.68 -16.14 10.88
C ALA A 210 9.20 -16.13 12.34
N ASP A 211 9.75 -15.26 13.18
CA ASP A 211 9.32 -15.12 14.58
C ASP A 211 7.83 -14.71 14.64
N LEU A 212 7.40 -13.81 13.76
CA LEU A 212 6.00 -13.39 13.70
C LEU A 212 5.08 -14.55 13.28
N ALA A 213 5.49 -15.35 12.28
CA ALA A 213 4.73 -16.48 11.76
C ALA A 213 4.55 -17.61 12.80
N ASP A 214 5.51 -17.78 13.71
CA ASP A 214 5.43 -18.81 14.76
C ASP A 214 4.66 -18.34 16.00
N ASN A 215 4.57 -17.02 16.23
CA ASN A 215 3.94 -16.43 17.41
C ASN A 215 2.51 -15.92 17.19
N THR A 216 1.90 -16.10 16.01
CA THR A 216 0.51 -15.65 15.80
C THR A 216 -0.45 -16.43 16.73
N PRO A 217 -1.18 -15.74 17.62
CA PRO A 217 -2.15 -16.41 18.49
C PRO A 217 -3.25 -17.00 17.61
N LYS A 218 -3.36 -18.33 17.63
CA LYS A 218 -4.45 -19.05 16.95
C LYS A 218 -5.78 -18.56 17.54
N GLU A 219 -6.69 -18.09 16.69
CA GLU A 219 -7.99 -17.48 17.07
C GLU A 219 -8.91 -18.35 17.96
N GLY A 220 -8.49 -19.56 18.36
CA GLY A 220 -9.24 -20.45 19.26
C GLY A 220 -8.95 -20.34 20.76
N LYS A 221 -8.27 -19.30 21.25
CA LYS A 221 -7.94 -19.16 22.69
C LYS A 221 -8.27 -17.79 23.32
N MET A 222 -9.18 -17.02 22.74
CA MET A 222 -9.52 -15.68 23.25
C MET A 222 -10.86 -15.60 23.99
N GLU A 223 -11.55 -16.73 24.20
CA GLU A 223 -12.81 -16.76 24.97
C GLU A 223 -12.61 -17.04 26.48
N ASP A 224 -11.46 -17.55 26.92
CA ASP A 224 -11.29 -18.02 28.31
C ASP A 224 -10.69 -17.00 29.29
N THR A 225 -10.22 -15.84 28.83
CA THR A 225 -9.52 -14.87 29.71
C THR A 225 -10.38 -13.70 30.20
N CYS A 226 -11.65 -13.59 29.79
CA CYS A 226 -12.53 -12.49 30.23
C CYS A 226 -13.52 -12.86 31.35
N THR A 227 -13.58 -14.11 31.82
CA THR A 227 -14.57 -14.57 32.81
C THR A 227 -14.01 -14.83 34.22
N GLN A 228 -12.74 -14.54 34.50
CA GLN A 228 -12.16 -14.69 35.85
C GLN A 228 -11.70 -13.35 36.42
N GLY A 229 -12.66 -12.55 36.86
CA GLY A 229 -12.41 -11.26 37.52
C GLY A 229 -13.65 -10.71 38.19
N GLY A 230 -14.32 -11.52 39.01
CA GLY A 230 -15.53 -11.14 39.73
C GLY A 230 -15.91 -12.16 40.79
N SER A 231 -15.18 -12.16 41.92
CA SER A 231 -15.62 -12.69 43.21
C SER A 231 -14.89 -11.94 44.31
#